data_AF-A0A0B1TVA9-F1
#
_entry.id   AF-A0A0B1TVA9-F1
#
_cell.length_a   1.000
_cell.length_b   1.000
_cell.length_c   1.000
_cell.angle_alpha   90.00
_cell.angle_beta   90.00
_cell.angle_gamma   90.00
#
_symmetry.space_group_name_H-M   'P 1'
#
loop_
_entity.id
_entity.type
_entity.pdbx_description
1 polymer ?
#
loop_
_entity_poly.entity_id
_entity_poly.type
_entity_poly.pdbx_seq_one_letter_code
_entity_poly.pdbx_strand_id
1 'polypeptide(L)'
;FDARKKWPECASISTIRDQANCGSCWAVSAASAMSDRVCVQSSGRVKTVVSDTDILACCGIYCGHGCNGGYLDRAWIYATRNGSCSGGPYRQKGVCKPYAFHPCGKHANQTYYGECRGLEKTPVCRSTCQLGYPVKYEDDKAYG
;
A
#
# COMPACT_ATOMS: atom_id res chain seq x y z
N PHE A 1 22.75 4.13 11.71
CA PHE A 1 21.81 2.99 11.81
C PHE A 1 21.17 2.78 10.44
N ASP A 2 21.02 1.54 9.97
CA ASP A 2 20.36 1.21 8.69
C ASP A 2 19.38 0.04 8.93
N ALA A 3 18.08 0.31 8.80
CA ALA A 3 17.03 -0.66 9.08
C ALA A 3 17.12 -1.90 8.16
N ARG A 4 17.57 -1.72 6.91
CA ARG A 4 17.71 -2.82 5.94
C ARG A 4 18.79 -3.80 6.36
N LYS A 5 19.85 -3.31 7.01
CA LYS A 5 20.92 -4.14 7.56
C LYS A 5 20.54 -4.75 8.91
N LYS A 6 19.67 -4.08 9.67
CA LYS A 6 19.24 -4.55 10.99
C LYS A 6 18.21 -5.68 10.91
N TRP A 7 17.32 -5.63 9.92
CA TRP A 7 16.27 -6.63 9.68
C TRP A 7 16.27 -7.10 8.22
N PRO A 8 17.33 -7.80 7.78
CA PRO A 8 17.48 -8.23 6.39
C PRO A 8 16.40 -9.23 5.94
N GLU A 9 15.74 -9.93 6.88
CA GLU A 9 14.63 -10.83 6.62
C GLU A 9 13.33 -10.14 6.21
N CYS A 10 13.24 -8.82 6.46
CA CYS A 10 12.10 -7.96 6.17
C CYS A 10 12.32 -7.21 4.85
N ALA A 11 12.07 -7.91 3.74
CA ALA A 11 12.24 -7.36 2.39
C ALA A 11 11.43 -6.08 2.11
N SER A 12 10.34 -5.85 2.84
CA SER A 12 9.53 -4.63 2.75
C SER A 12 10.34 -3.36 2.99
N ILE A 13 11.34 -3.40 3.89
CA ILE A 13 12.17 -2.23 4.26
C ILE A 13 13.00 -1.74 3.06
N SER A 14 13.33 -2.65 2.13
CA SER A 14 14.07 -2.32 0.91
C SER A 14 13.16 -2.11 -0.31
N THR A 15 11.84 -2.22 -0.14
CA THR A 15 10.88 -2.12 -1.24
C THR A 15 10.55 -0.66 -1.53
N ILE A 16 10.84 -0.23 -2.75
CA ILE A 16 10.43 1.08 -3.26
C ILE A 16 9.10 0.95 -3.98
N ARG A 17 8.13 1.77 -3.60
CA ARG A 17 6.78 1.80 -4.19
C ARG A 17 6.63 3.00 -5.12
N ASP A 18 5.68 2.91 -6.05
CA ASP A 18 5.34 3.97 -6.99
C ASP A 18 3.87 4.35 -6.82
N GLN A 19 3.60 5.63 -6.54
CA GLN A 19 2.24 6.14 -6.35
C GLN A 19 1.59 6.60 -7.67
N ALA A 20 2.24 6.38 -8.81
CA ALA A 20 1.81 6.85 -10.11
C ALA A 20 1.46 8.34 -10.11
N ASN A 21 0.53 8.77 -10.96
CA ASN A 21 0.01 10.13 -10.97
C ASN A 21 -1.18 10.30 -10.02
N CYS A 22 -1.03 9.88 -8.77
CA CYS A 22 -2.00 10.05 -7.69
C CYS A 22 -1.30 10.66 -6.48
N GLY A 23 -1.88 11.70 -5.86
CA GLY A 23 -1.37 12.32 -4.62
C GLY A 23 -1.57 11.46 -3.36
N SER A 24 -1.31 10.16 -3.44
CA SER A 24 -1.50 9.18 -2.36
C SER A 24 -0.25 8.90 -1.53
N CYS A 25 0.75 9.78 -1.54
CA CYS A 25 2.00 9.62 -0.78
C CYS A 25 1.74 9.31 0.71
N TRP A 26 0.71 9.93 1.27
CA TRP A 26 0.26 9.73 2.66
C TRP A 26 -0.17 8.27 2.94
N ALA A 27 -0.89 7.65 2.00
CA ALA A 27 -1.34 6.26 2.12
C ALA A 27 -0.18 5.29 1.85
N VAL A 28 0.63 5.58 0.83
CA VAL A 28 1.81 4.77 0.45
C VAL A 28 2.83 4.72 1.59
N SER A 29 3.10 5.86 2.22
CA SER A 29 4.04 5.95 3.35
C SER A 29 3.54 5.19 4.56
N ALA A 30 2.25 5.31 4.89
CA ALA A 30 1.63 4.55 5.99
C ALA A 30 1.69 3.04 5.74
N ALA A 31 1.27 2.56 4.56
CA ALA A 31 1.34 1.15 4.19
C ALA A 31 2.78 0.61 4.21
N SER A 32 3.75 1.41 3.73
CA SER A 32 5.17 1.02 3.71
C SER A 32 5.71 0.80 5.12
N ALA A 33 5.57 1.80 5.99
CA ALA A 33 6.04 1.69 7.36
C ALA A 33 5.31 0.61 8.17
N MET A 34 4.01 0.39 7.91
CA MET A 34 3.24 -0.66 8.57
C MET A 34 3.71 -2.06 8.12
N SER A 35 4.00 -2.25 6.83
CA SER A 35 4.57 -3.51 6.31
C SER A 35 5.89 -3.85 7.01
N ASP A 36 6.75 -2.84 7.16
CA ASP A 36 8.03 -2.98 7.85
C ASP A 36 7.84 -3.36 9.32
N ARG A 37 6.96 -2.63 10.02
CA ARG A 37 6.71 -2.85 11.45
C ARG A 37 6.11 -4.22 11.73
N VAL A 38 5.14 -4.67 10.94
CA VAL A 38 4.53 -5.99 11.10
C VAL A 38 5.60 -7.08 10.98
N CYS A 39 6.54 -6.94 10.03
CA CYS A 39 7.66 -7.86 9.90
C CYS A 39 8.63 -7.78 11.08
N VAL A 40 9.06 -6.58 11.46
CA VAL A 40 10.03 -6.38 12.55
C VAL A 40 9.48 -6.87 13.89
N GLN A 41 8.23 -6.52 14.23
CA GLN A 41 7.61 -6.87 15.50
C GLN A 41 7.28 -8.36 15.61
N SER A 42 7.04 -9.03 14.47
CA SER A 42 6.83 -10.47 14.42
C SER A 42 8.13 -11.28 14.31
N SER A 43 9.30 -10.62 14.40
CA SER A 43 10.61 -11.22 14.18
C SER A 43 10.68 -11.99 12.85
N GLY A 44 10.15 -11.38 11.78
CA GLY A 44 10.14 -11.93 10.43
C GLY A 44 9.09 -13.01 10.15
N ARG A 45 8.21 -13.35 11.11
CA ARG A 45 7.18 -14.39 10.90
C ARG A 45 6.05 -13.91 9.99
N VAL A 46 5.70 -12.63 10.06
CA VAL A 46 4.66 -12.02 9.23
C VAL A 46 5.32 -11.05 8.25
N LYS A 47 5.30 -11.38 6.96
CA LYS A 47 5.94 -10.57 5.91
C LYS A 47 4.94 -9.92 4.96
N THR A 48 3.71 -9.72 5.45
CA THR A 48 2.63 -9.17 4.65
C THR A 48 2.95 -7.74 4.22
N VAL A 49 2.88 -7.49 2.92
CA VAL A 49 2.93 -6.15 2.35
C VAL A 49 1.53 -5.56 2.45
N VAL A 50 1.37 -4.49 3.22
CA VAL A 50 0.09 -3.80 3.41
C VAL A 50 -0.31 -3.04 2.15
N SER A 51 -1.61 -3.08 1.81
CA SER A 51 -2.18 -2.37 0.68
C SER A 51 -2.29 -0.87 0.95
N ASP A 52 -1.58 -0.11 0.13
CA ASP A 52 -1.71 1.35 0.01
C ASP A 52 -3.02 1.73 -0.69
N THR A 53 -3.52 0.92 -1.62
CA THR A 53 -4.83 1.13 -2.27
C THR A 53 -5.99 1.01 -1.31
N ASP A 54 -5.92 0.08 -0.36
CA ASP A 54 -6.97 -0.09 0.64
C ASP A 54 -7.07 1.14 1.55
N ILE A 55 -5.93 1.62 2.06
CA ILE A 55 -5.85 2.85 2.86
C ILE A 55 -6.33 4.05 2.04
N LEU A 56 -5.87 4.19 0.80
CA LEU A 56 -6.24 5.27 -0.11
C LEU A 56 -7.75 5.33 -0.36
N ALA A 57 -8.37 4.18 -0.64
CA ALA A 57 -9.77 4.12 -1.07
C ALA A 57 -10.74 4.12 0.12
N CYS A 58 -10.40 3.44 1.22
CA CYS A 58 -11.35 3.13 2.30
C CYS A 58 -11.23 4.02 3.53
N CYS A 59 -10.13 4.76 3.71
CA CYS A 59 -10.06 5.72 4.82
C CYS A 59 -11.02 6.91 4.63
N GLY A 60 -11.37 7.23 3.39
CA GLY A 60 -12.34 8.28 3.06
C GLY A 60 -11.93 9.67 3.55
N ILE A 61 -12.91 10.52 3.85
CA ILE A 61 -12.70 11.92 4.26
C ILE A 61 -11.89 12.05 5.56
N TYR A 62 -11.85 10.99 6.37
CA TYR A 62 -11.01 10.98 7.57
C TYR A 62 -9.55 11.22 7.18
N CYS A 63 -9.02 10.50 6.19
CA CYS A 63 -7.65 10.71 5.73
C CYS A 63 -7.47 11.87 4.73
N GLY A 64 -8.54 12.50 4.26
CA GLY A 64 -8.47 13.63 3.33
C GLY A 64 -9.15 13.35 2.00
N HIS A 65 -8.52 13.72 0.88
CA HIS A 65 -9.15 13.78 -0.44
C HIS A 65 -8.55 12.79 -1.45
N GLY A 66 -8.07 11.62 -0.97
CA GLY A 66 -7.61 10.53 -1.82
C GLY A 66 -6.39 10.92 -2.66
N CYS A 67 -6.52 10.84 -3.99
CA CYS A 67 -5.48 11.27 -4.92
C CYS A 67 -5.24 12.78 -4.94
N ASN A 68 -6.06 13.60 -4.29
CA ASN A 68 -5.84 15.05 -4.14
C ASN A 68 -5.08 15.40 -2.85
N GLY A 69 -4.46 14.42 -2.20
CA GLY A 69 -3.73 14.60 -0.95
C GLY A 69 -4.52 14.15 0.29
N GLY A 70 -3.79 14.03 1.40
CA GLY A 70 -4.31 13.51 2.64
C GLY A 70 -3.34 13.63 3.80
N TYR A 71 -3.79 13.18 4.97
CA TYR A 71 -3.13 13.34 6.26
C TYR A 71 -2.44 12.05 6.68
N LEU A 72 -1.11 12.09 6.80
CA LEU A 72 -0.28 10.92 7.10
C LEU A 72 -0.59 10.32 8.49
N ASP A 73 -0.77 11.17 9.50
CA ASP A 73 -1.11 10.77 10.87
C ASP A 73 -2.44 10.01 10.92
N ARG A 74 -3.45 10.50 10.20
CA ARG A 74 -4.76 9.84 10.13
C ARG A 74 -4.70 8.53 9.37
N ALA A 75 -3.89 8.46 8.32
CA ALA A 75 -3.65 7.22 7.59
C ALA A 75 -3.00 6.15 8.45
N TRP A 76 -2.03 6.55 9.28
CA TRP A 76 -1.42 5.68 10.27
C TRP A 76 -2.45 5.18 11.29
N ILE A 77 -3.23 6.09 11.88
CA ILE A 77 -4.27 5.74 12.86
C ILE A 77 -5.32 4.80 12.25
N TYR A 78 -5.77 5.07 11.03
CA TYR A 78 -6.70 4.21 10.30
C TYR A 78 -6.11 2.81 10.09
N ALA A 79 -4.89 2.73 9.56
CA ALA A 79 -4.26 1.45 9.27
C ALA A 79 -4.00 0.62 10.54
N THR A 80 -3.68 1.26 11.66
CA THR A 80 -3.56 0.59 12.98
C THR A 80 -4.91 0.14 13.53
N ARG A 81 -5.96 0.97 13.46
CA ARG A 81 -7.26 0.67 14.11
C ARG A 81 -8.18 -0.22 13.29
N ASN A 82 -8.27 0.06 12.00
CA ASN A 82 -9.17 -0.61 11.07
C ASN A 82 -8.49 -1.76 10.32
N GLY A 83 -7.16 -1.79 10.35
CA GLY A 83 -6.35 -2.69 9.53
C GLY A 83 -6.35 -2.28 8.06
N SER A 84 -5.48 -2.94 7.30
CA SER A 84 -5.47 -2.88 5.84
C SER A 84 -5.07 -4.25 5.30
N CYS A 85 -5.74 -4.69 4.23
CA CYS A 85 -5.46 -5.97 3.61
C CYS A 85 -4.10 -6.02 2.91
N SER A 86 -3.68 -7.20 2.46
CA SER A 86 -2.45 -7.36 1.69
C SER A 86 -2.52 -6.67 0.33
N GLY A 87 -1.38 -6.13 -0.12
CA GLY A 87 -1.25 -5.46 -1.39
C GLY A 87 0.14 -5.60 -2.00
N GLY A 88 0.45 -4.70 -2.92
CA GLY A 88 1.70 -4.71 -3.68
C GLY A 88 1.60 -3.81 -4.90
N PRO A 89 2.64 -3.74 -5.77
CA PRO A 89 2.61 -3.02 -7.03
C PRO A 89 1.39 -3.36 -7.91
N TYR A 90 1.14 -2.46 -8.86
CA TYR A 90 0.12 -2.61 -9.89
C TYR A 90 0.16 -4.00 -10.54
N ARG A 91 -1.03 -4.64 -10.66
CA ARG A 91 -1.24 -6.00 -11.20
C ARG A 91 -0.56 -7.15 -10.43
N GLN A 92 -0.05 -6.92 -9.22
CA GLN A 92 0.44 -8.03 -8.41
C GLN A 92 -0.66 -9.04 -8.11
N LYS A 93 -0.38 -10.31 -8.41
CA LYS A 93 -1.24 -11.45 -8.09
C LYS A 93 -0.91 -11.98 -6.69
N GLY A 94 -1.81 -12.77 -6.12
CA GLY A 94 -1.58 -13.42 -4.82
C GLY A 94 -1.63 -12.48 -3.61
N VAL A 95 -2.25 -11.32 -3.77
CA VAL A 95 -2.51 -10.32 -2.71
C VAL A 95 -3.97 -9.89 -2.77
N CYS A 96 -4.53 -9.29 -1.73
CA CYS A 96 -5.93 -8.88 -1.75
C CYS A 96 -6.17 -7.68 -2.68
N LYS A 97 -5.42 -6.60 -2.50
CA LYS A 97 -5.55 -5.34 -3.26
C LYS A 97 -4.19 -4.81 -3.73
N PRO A 98 -3.75 -5.15 -4.96
CA PRO A 98 -2.59 -4.50 -5.57
C PRO A 98 -2.87 -3.01 -5.83
N TYR A 99 -1.82 -2.24 -6.11
CA TYR A 99 -1.95 -0.82 -6.38
C TYR A 99 -2.90 -0.57 -7.55
N ALA A 100 -3.80 0.41 -7.41
CA ALA A 100 -4.88 0.62 -8.38
C ALA A 100 -4.40 1.18 -9.72
N PHE A 101 -3.28 1.89 -9.74
CA PHE A 101 -2.81 2.66 -10.90
C PHE A 101 -1.52 2.10 -11.44
N HIS A 102 -1.34 2.14 -12.76
CA HIS A 102 -0.06 1.81 -13.37
C HIS A 102 0.96 2.91 -13.07
N PRO A 103 2.24 2.58 -12.83
CA PRO A 103 3.32 3.57 -12.85
C PRO A 103 3.29 4.37 -14.15
N CYS A 104 3.73 5.63 -14.12
CA CYS A 104 3.80 6.47 -15.31
C CYS A 104 5.12 7.21 -15.36
N GLY A 105 5.53 7.66 -16.56
CA GLY A 105 6.85 8.22 -16.79
C GLY A 105 7.93 7.14 -16.92
N LYS A 106 9.17 7.57 -17.21
CA LYS A 106 10.33 6.68 -17.41
C LYS A 106 11.14 6.59 -16.13
N HIS A 107 11.02 5.47 -15.42
CA HIS A 107 11.79 5.17 -14.21
C HIS A 107 12.76 4.00 -14.47
N ALA A 108 13.95 4.07 -13.89
CA ALA A 108 14.92 2.97 -13.97
C ALA A 108 14.35 1.71 -13.30
N ASN A 109 14.57 0.55 -13.90
CA ASN A 109 14.12 -0.76 -13.39
C ASN A 109 12.60 -0.91 -13.21
N GLN A 110 11.80 -0.11 -13.92
CA GLN A 110 10.35 -0.27 -13.98
C GLN A 110 9.87 -0.44 -15.43
N THR A 111 8.74 -1.14 -15.59
CA THR A 111 8.07 -1.25 -16.88
C THR A 111 7.49 0.11 -17.27
N TYR A 112 7.77 0.59 -18.48
CA TYR A 112 7.17 1.81 -19.01
C TYR A 112 5.74 1.54 -19.48
N TYR A 113 4.76 2.12 -18.78
CA TYR A 113 3.34 2.02 -19.15
C TYR A 113 2.84 3.26 -19.94
N GLY A 114 3.68 4.28 -20.11
CA GLY A 114 3.35 5.53 -20.77
C GLY A 114 3.62 6.76 -19.90
N GLU A 115 3.49 7.94 -20.48
CA GLU A 115 3.62 9.21 -19.76
C GLU A 115 2.48 9.42 -18.76
N CYS A 116 2.76 10.19 -17.71
CA CYS A 116 1.74 10.61 -16.76
C CYS A 116 0.72 11.52 -17.45
N ARG A 117 -0.57 11.20 -17.27
CA ARG A 117 -1.69 12.00 -17.80
C ARG A 117 -2.22 12.92 -16.71
N GLY A 118 -3.50 13.30 -16.77
CA GLY A 118 -4.15 14.00 -15.67
C GLY A 118 -4.11 13.19 -14.37
N LEU A 119 -4.42 13.85 -13.25
CA LEU A 119 -4.45 13.22 -11.94
C LEU A 119 -5.43 12.04 -11.91
N GLU A 120 -5.00 10.92 -11.33
CA GLU A 120 -5.83 9.74 -11.17
C GLU A 120 -7.05 10.02 -10.27
N LYS A 121 -8.17 9.38 -10.58
CA LYS A 121 -9.37 9.45 -9.72
C LYS A 121 -9.23 8.46 -8.58
N THR A 122 -9.48 8.91 -7.35
CA THR A 122 -9.47 8.06 -6.17
C THR A 122 -10.33 6.81 -6.39
N PRO A 123 -9.82 5.59 -6.16
CA PRO A 123 -10.60 4.38 -6.35
C PRO A 123 -11.76 4.32 -5.36
N VAL A 124 -12.85 3.67 -5.75
CA VAL A 124 -13.98 3.43 -4.83
C VAL A 124 -13.57 2.38 -3.80
N CYS A 125 -13.84 2.64 -2.52
CA CYS A 125 -13.66 1.64 -1.48
C CYS A 125 -14.52 0.39 -1.77
N ARG A 126 -13.89 -0.78 -1.70
CA ARG A 126 -14.59 -2.07 -1.84
C ARG A 126 -14.10 -3.00 -0.74
N SER A 127 -14.98 -3.64 -0.01
CA SER A 127 -14.63 -4.67 0.99
C SER A 127 -14.41 -6.05 0.35
N THR A 128 -13.75 -6.09 -0.80
CA THR A 128 -13.48 -7.33 -1.56
C THR A 128 -12.06 -7.35 -2.12
N CYS A 129 -11.46 -8.53 -2.12
CA CYS A 129 -10.17 -8.79 -2.76
C CYS A 129 -10.30 -9.01 -4.27
N GLN A 130 -9.17 -9.01 -4.98
CA GLN A 130 -9.13 -9.37 -6.39
C GLN A 130 -9.66 -10.80 -6.63
N LEU A 131 -10.25 -11.00 -7.81
CA LEU A 131 -10.81 -12.30 -8.21
C LEU A 131 -9.72 -13.38 -8.16
N GLY A 132 -10.07 -14.54 -7.58
CA GLY A 132 -9.16 -15.68 -7.45
C GLY A 132 -8.20 -15.60 -6.26
N TYR A 133 -8.22 -14.53 -5.46
CA TYR A 133 -7.52 -14.50 -4.18
C TYR A 133 -8.28 -15.35 -3.14
N PRO A 134 -7.63 -16.30 -2.45
CA PRO A 134 -8.33 -17.31 -1.65
C PRO A 134 -8.79 -16.81 -0.27
N VAL A 135 -8.22 -15.70 0.24
CA VAL A 135 -8.54 -15.16 1.56
C VAL A 135 -9.58 -14.06 1.42
N LYS A 136 -10.55 -14.00 2.34
CA LYS A 136 -11.56 -12.94 2.37
C LYS A 136 -10.90 -11.62 2.79
N TYR A 137 -11.45 -10.51 2.31
CA TYR A 137 -10.92 -9.17 2.60
C TYR A 137 -10.77 -8.89 4.11
N GLU A 138 -11.73 -9.28 4.93
CA GLU A 138 -11.67 -9.02 6.38
C GLU A 138 -10.67 -9.91 7.11
N ASP A 139 -10.47 -11.14 6.61
CA ASP A 139 -9.52 -12.11 7.17
C ASP A 139 -8.07 -11.81 6.75
N ASP A 140 -7.88 -11.01 5.70
CA ASP A 140 -6.56 -10.64 5.17
C ASP A 140 -6.00 -9.34 5.76
N LYS A 141 -6.73 -8.69 6.67
CA LYS A 141 -6.29 -7.42 7.28
C LYS A 141 -5.11 -7.65 8.21
N ALA A 142 -4.02 -6.93 7.93
CA ALA A 142 -2.96 -6.71 8.90
C ALA A 142 -3.30 -5.51 9.77
N TYR A 143 -2.86 -5.55 11.03
CA TYR A 143 -2.99 -4.46 12.00
C TYR A 143 -1.58 -4.08 12.47
N GLY A 144 -1.35 -2.79 12.71
CA GLY A 144 -0.03 -2.19 12.93
C GLY A 144 0.29 -1.91 14.39
#